data_AF-A0A0D1YX99-F1
#
_entry.id   AF-A0A0D1YX99-F1
#
_cell.length_a   1.000
_cell.length_b   1.000
_cell.length_c   1.000
_cell.angle_alpha   90.00
_cell.angle_beta   90.00
_cell.angle_gamma   90.00
#
_symmetry.space_group_name_H-M   'P 1'
#
loop_
_entity.id
_entity.type
_entity.pdbx_description
1 polymer ?
#
loop_
_entity_poly.entity_id
_entity_poly.type
_entity_poly.pdbx_seq_one_letter_code
_entity_poly.pdbx_strand_id
1 'polypeptide(L)' 'MSEVKSKGGATIDKGDTVSTPYRGGKHEGQVEQIITDDHEAHNTGAKGTNHAPAVVFTDQNNKKVAHKPGTLTDLDKE' A
#
# COMPACT_ATOMS: atom_id res chain seq x y z
N MET A 1 12.86 4.60 12.45
CA MET A 1 11.91 4.60 11.31
C MET A 1 10.57 4.20 11.88
N SER A 2 9.51 4.97 11.58
CA SER A 2 8.17 4.64 12.06
C SER A 2 7.70 3.35 11.38
N GLU A 3 7.31 2.35 12.16
CA GLU A 3 6.81 1.08 11.62
C GLU A 3 5.48 1.31 10.91
N VAL A 4 5.41 0.93 9.63
CA VAL A 4 4.19 1.03 8.84
C VAL A 4 3.39 -0.25 9.03
N LYS A 5 2.19 -0.13 9.60
CA LYS A 5 1.36 -1.29 9.97
C LYS A 5 0.13 -1.42 9.08
N SER A 6 -0.18 -2.66 8.71
CA SER A 6 -1.41 -3.05 8.03
C SER A 6 -2.61 -2.92 8.96
N LYS A 7 -3.82 -3.12 8.41
CA LYS A 7 -5.06 -3.14 9.17
C LYS A 7 -5.05 -4.18 10.30
N GLY A 8 -4.36 -5.31 10.13
CA GLY A 8 -4.21 -6.36 11.13
C GLY A 8 -3.15 -6.07 12.20
N GLY A 9 -2.42 -4.96 12.09
CA GLY A 9 -1.33 -4.61 13.00
C GLY A 9 0.03 -5.24 12.62
N ALA A 10 0.08 -6.05 11.55
CA ALA A 10 1.33 -6.57 11.00
C ALA A 10 2.15 -5.44 10.36
N THR A 11 3.47 -5.48 10.52
CA THR A 11 4.38 -4.53 9.84
C THR A 11 4.45 -4.88 8.37
N ILE A 12 4.18 -3.90 7.51
CA ILE A 12 4.28 -4.04 6.04
C ILE A 12 5.71 -3.74 5.62
N ASP A 13 6.32 -4.68 4.89
CA ASP A 13 7.64 -4.54 4.29
C ASP A 13 7.56 -4.48 2.76
N LYS A 14 8.65 -4.05 2.12
CA LYS A 14 8.75 -4.12 0.66
C LYS A 14 8.82 -5.58 0.21
N GLY A 15 8.06 -5.91 -0.83
CA GLY A 15 7.91 -7.27 -1.34
C GLY A 15 6.70 -8.01 -0.77
N ASP A 16 6.14 -7.56 0.35
CA ASP A 16 4.94 -8.18 0.93
C ASP A 16 3.74 -8.00 -0.01
N THR A 17 2.88 -9.01 -0.06
CA THR A 17 1.67 -9.00 -0.87
C THR A 17 0.55 -8.34 -0.08
N VAL A 18 0.12 -7.16 -0.52
CA VAL A 18 -0.97 -6.41 0.11
C VAL A 18 -2.24 -6.49 -0.71
N SER A 19 -3.39 -6.46 -0.03
CA SER A 19 -4.71 -6.53 -0.65
C SER A 19 -5.66 -5.49 -0.05
N THR A 20 -6.47 -4.87 -0.92
CA THR A 20 -7.57 -4.00 -0.51
C THR A 20 -8.83 -4.27 -1.34
N PRO A 21 -9.93 -4.68 -0.72
CA PRO A 21 -11.19 -4.92 -1.43
C PRO A 21 -11.91 -3.61 -1.77
N TYR A 22 -12.67 -3.62 -2.86
CA TYR A 22 -13.63 -2.57 -3.21
C TYR A 22 -14.91 -3.20 -3.79
N ARG A 23 -15.97 -2.41 -3.98
CA ARG A 23 -17.22 -2.95 -4.53
C ARG A 23 -17.00 -3.43 -5.97
N GLY A 24 -17.01 -4.75 -6.17
CA GLY A 24 -16.82 -5.38 -7.49
C GLY A 24 -15.39 -5.82 -7.79
N GLY A 25 -14.48 -5.83 -6.81
CA GLY A 25 -13.14 -6.35 -7.01
C GLY A 25 -12.21 -6.14 -5.82
N LYS A 26 -10.91 -6.28 -6.06
CA LYS A 26 -9.83 -6.00 -5.11
C LYS A 26 -8.63 -5.42 -5.86
N HIS A 27 -7.79 -4.67 -5.17
CA HIS A 27 -6.43 -4.39 -5.64
C HIS A 27 -5.48 -5.23 -4.79
N GLU A 28 -4.73 -6.09 -5.46
CA GLU A 28 -3.78 -7.00 -4.83
C GLU A 28 -2.47 -6.97 -5.58
N GLY A 29 -1.38 -6.81 -4.86
CA GLY A 29 -0.06 -6.70 -5.45
C GLY A 29 1.05 -6.59 -4.42
N GLN A 30 2.28 -6.69 -4.89
CA GLN A 30 3.47 -6.62 -4.04
C GLN A 30 3.87 -5.18 -3.77
N VAL A 31 4.26 -4.91 -2.52
CA VAL A 31 4.72 -3.59 -2.10
C VAL A 31 6.04 -3.24 -2.79
N GLU A 32 6.01 -2.21 -3.63
CA GLU A 32 7.19 -1.68 -4.31
C GLU A 32 7.89 -0.62 -3.45
N GLN A 33 7.10 0.24 -2.79
CA GLN A 33 7.59 1.39 -2.07
C GLN A 33 6.70 1.74 -0.89
N ILE A 34 7.35 2.11 0.22
CA ILE A 34 6.71 2.62 1.41
C ILE A 34 7.12 4.08 1.53
N ILE A 35 6.13 4.95 1.49
CA ILE A 35 6.30 6.39 1.55
C ILE A 35 6.02 6.82 2.98
N THR A 36 6.96 7.55 3.57
CA THR A 36 6.83 8.09 4.92
C THR A 36 6.81 9.62 4.95
N ASP A 37 6.92 10.25 3.79
CA ASP A 37 6.97 11.70 3.62
C ASP A 37 5.90 12.19 2.61
N ASP A 38 5.18 13.25 2.95
CA ASP A 38 4.09 13.79 2.12
C ASP A 38 4.59 14.34 0.77
N HIS A 39 5.79 14.92 0.72
CA HIS A 39 6.34 15.44 -0.54
C HIS A 39 6.65 14.29 -1.52
N GLU A 40 7.11 13.15 -1.01
CA GLU A 40 7.26 11.93 -1.83
C GLU A 40 5.89 11.40 -2.26
N ALA A 41 4.89 11.36 -1.37
CA ALA A 41 3.53 10.90 -1.67
C ALA A 41 2.89 11.63 -2.86
N HIS A 42 3.03 12.95 -2.89
CA HIS A 42 2.55 13.80 -3.98
C HIS A 42 3.22 13.53 -5.34
N ASN A 43 4.46 13.01 -5.34
CA ASN A 43 5.28 12.86 -6.54
C ASN A 43 5.36 11.43 -7.09
N THR A 44 4.70 10.45 -6.48
CA THR A 44 4.85 9.02 -6.85
C THR A 44 4.17 8.60 -8.15
N GLY A 45 3.25 9.42 -8.66
CA GLY A 45 2.47 9.14 -9.88
C GLY A 45 1.51 7.96 -9.74
N ALA A 46 1.36 7.40 -8.54
CA ALA A 46 0.42 6.33 -8.24
C ALA A 46 -0.97 6.91 -7.96
N LYS A 47 -2.03 6.18 -8.33
CA LYS A 47 -3.40 6.63 -8.05
C LYS A 47 -3.84 6.18 -6.66
N GLY A 48 -4.43 7.09 -5.89
CA GLY A 48 -5.02 6.79 -4.59
C GLY A 48 -4.72 7.87 -3.57
N THR A 49 -3.79 7.59 -2.64
CA THR A 49 -3.45 8.49 -1.54
C THR A 49 -2.25 9.39 -1.86
N ASN A 50 -2.36 10.67 -1.51
CA ASN A 50 -1.29 11.68 -1.66
C ASN A 50 -0.65 12.07 -0.32
N HIS A 51 -0.94 11.33 0.76
CA HIS A 51 -0.44 11.64 2.11
C HIS A 51 0.35 10.48 2.69
N ALA A 52 1.35 10.79 3.52
CA ALA A 52 2.09 9.80 4.27
C ALA A 52 1.38 9.36 5.57
N PRO A 53 1.62 8.12 6.06
CA PRO A 53 2.31 7.05 5.38
C PRO A 53 1.45 6.43 4.27
N ALA A 54 2.09 6.06 3.16
CA ALA A 54 1.45 5.42 2.02
C ALA A 54 2.25 4.23 1.52
N VAL A 55 1.54 3.23 1.01
CA VAL A 55 2.12 2.03 0.41
C VAL A 55 1.78 2.01 -1.06
N VAL A 56 2.81 1.87 -1.88
CA VAL A 56 2.70 1.83 -3.34
C VAL A 56 2.94 0.41 -3.81
N PHE A 57 2.02 -0.09 -4.63
CA PHE A 57 2.08 -1.41 -5.23
C PHE A 57 1.43 -1.40 -6.61
N THR A 58 1.83 -2.32 -7.47
CA THR A 58 1.15 -2.57 -8.74
C THR A 58 0.14 -3.69 -8.56
N ASP A 59 -1.12 -3.42 -8.87
CA ASP A 59 -2.21 -4.40 -8.73
C ASP A 59 -2.17 -5.49 -9.83
N GLN A 60 -3.00 -6.50 -9.68
CA GLN A 60 -3.13 -7.62 -10.62
C GLN A 60 -3.60 -7.22 -12.04
N ASN A 61 -4.00 -5.97 -12.26
CA ASN A 61 -4.38 -5.42 -13.55
C ASN A 61 -3.31 -4.46 -14.12
N ASN A 62 -2.08 -4.50 -13.58
CA ASN A 62 -0.97 -3.61 -13.92
C ASN A 62 -1.26 -2.12 -13.63
N LYS A 63 -2.06 -1.82 -12.60
CA LYS A 63 -2.33 -0.45 -12.15
C LYS A 63 -1.47 -0.13 -10.95
N LYS A 64 -0.73 0.97 -11.03
CA LYS A 64 0.03 1.51 -9.89
C LYS A 64 -0.89 2.21 -8.90
N VAL A 65 -0.99 1.68 -7.69
CA VAL A 65 -1.89 2.13 -6.62
C VAL A 65 -1.08 2.60 -5.43
N ALA A 66 -1.47 3.73 -4.84
CA ALA A 66 -0.98 4.20 -3.55
C ALA A 66 -2.12 4.16 -2.54
N HIS A 67 -1.93 3.48 -1.41
CA HIS A 67 -2.97 3.36 -0.40
C HIS A 67 -2.45 3.56 1.01
N LYS A 68 -3.34 3.99 1.92
CA LYS A 68 -3.04 4.07 3.34
C LYS A 68 -2.76 2.65 3.89
N PRO A 69 -1.65 2.42 4.60
CA PRO A 69 -1.25 1.11 5.09
C PRO A 69 -2.25 0.51 6.09
N GLY A 70 -2.77 1.31 7.02
CA GLY A 70 -3.72 0.86 8.05
C GLY A 70 -5.10 0.44 7.52
N THR A 71 -5.32 0.46 6.20
CA THR A 71 -6.53 -0.05 5.56
C THR A 71 -6.24 -1.20 4.59
N LEU A 72 -4.97 -1.51 4.35
CA LEU A 72 -4.54 -2.67 3.58
C LEU A 72 -4.46 -3.89 4.49
N THR A 73 -4.72 -5.06 3.93
CA THR A 73 -4.39 -6.33 4.57
C THR A 73 -3.08 -6.85 3.96
N ASP A 74 -2.15 -7.28 4.82
CA ASP A 74 -0.92 -7.94 4.41
C ASP A 74 -1.19 -9.44 4.39
N LEU A 75 -1.14 -10.06 3.20
CA LEU A 75 -1.48 -11.46 3.00
C LEU A 75 -0.33 -12.41 3.36
N ASP A 76 0.91 -11.92 3.40
CA ASP A 76 2.08 -12.75 3.73
C ASP A 76 2.28 -12.88 5.25
N LYS A 77 1.62 -12.01 6.03
CA LYS A 77 1.72 -11.94 7.50
C LYS A 77 0.38 -12.08 8.22
N GLU A 78 -0.67 -12.52 7.52
CA GLU A 78 -1.96 -12.95 8.08
C GLU A 78 -1.95 -14.41 8.56
#